data_AF-A0A0S3K6R8-F1
#
_entry.id   AF-A0A0S3K6R8-F1
#
_cell.length_a   1.000
_cell.length_b   1.000
_cell.length_c   1.000
_cell.angle_alpha   90.00
_cell.angle_beta   90.00
_cell.angle_gamma   90.00
#
_symmetry.space_group_name_H-M   'P 1'
#
loop_
_entity.id
_entity.type
_entity.pdbx_description
1 polymer ?
#
loop_
_entity_poly.entity_id
_entity_poly.type
_entity_poly.pdbx_seq_one_letter_code
_entity_poly.pdbx_strand_id
1 'polypeptide(L)'
;MKKKVYLISFLLLLLIGFITFTVYNKPKVQTQNSEESKPKSQALDKAAIERSLKKASERNIEAFSIDLKSAGAEKIYETFNGPNADEIITLLEMDRDDSDRILVSPDGTILSGQATIDENGTKVDSNTDKNSITVKELKDLVLEHKEKIDELAAQNNPLE
;
A
#
# COMPACT_ATOMS: atom_id res chain seq x y z
N MET A 1 45.63 -44.51 -9.06
CA MET A 1 45.59 -43.07 -9.44
C MET A 1 44.42 -42.68 -10.36
N LYS A 2 43.79 -43.58 -11.12
CA LYS A 2 42.73 -43.22 -12.09
C LYS A 2 41.42 -42.68 -11.49
N LYS A 3 41.01 -43.13 -10.29
CA LYS A 3 39.74 -42.69 -9.65
C LYS A 3 39.69 -41.20 -9.27
N LYS A 4 40.84 -40.58 -8.97
CA LYS A 4 40.92 -39.14 -8.62
C LYS A 4 40.80 -38.23 -9.85
N VAL A 5 41.20 -38.73 -11.03
CA VAL A 5 41.12 -37.98 -12.30
C VAL A 5 39.66 -37.85 -12.76
N TYR A 6 38.85 -38.90 -12.62
CA TYR A 6 37.42 -38.84 -12.95
C TYR A 6 36.64 -37.90 -12.02
N LEU A 7 36.98 -37.86 -10.73
CA LEU A 7 36.33 -36.96 -9.78
C LEU A 7 36.62 -35.48 -10.10
N ILE A 8 37.85 -35.18 -10.51
CA ILE A 8 38.26 -33.82 -10.90
C ILE A 8 37.63 -33.42 -12.23
N SER A 9 37.58 -34.32 -13.23
CA SER A 9 36.86 -34.07 -14.49
C SER A 9 35.36 -33.87 -14.29
N PHE A 10 34.74 -34.61 -13.36
CA PHE A 10 33.32 -34.47 -13.06
C PHE A 10 33.00 -33.13 -12.37
N LEU A 11 33.86 -32.69 -11.44
CA LEU A 11 33.75 -31.36 -10.80
C LEU A 11 33.95 -30.22 -11.81
N LEU A 12 34.85 -30.39 -12.78
CA LEU A 12 35.08 -29.39 -13.83
C LEU A 12 33.86 -29.24 -14.77
N LEU A 13 33.19 -30.36 -15.09
CA LEU A 13 31.96 -30.35 -15.91
C LEU A 13 30.77 -29.68 -15.19
N LEU A 14 30.63 -29.89 -13.87
CA LEU A 14 29.58 -29.23 -13.07
C LEU A 14 29.79 -27.71 -12.98
N LEU A 15 31.03 -27.23 -12.89
CA LEU A 15 31.35 -25.81 -12.87
C LEU A 15 31.03 -25.10 -14.18
N ILE A 16 31.28 -25.74 -15.33
CA ILE A 16 30.98 -25.16 -16.65
C ILE A 16 29.45 -25.06 -16.85
N GLY A 17 28.68 -26.05 -16.41
CA GLY A 17 27.21 -26.01 -16.47
C GLY A 17 26.57 -24.91 -15.61
N PHE A 18 27.19 -24.56 -14.47
CA PHE A 18 26.72 -23.47 -13.62
C PHE A 18 26.94 -22.08 -14.23
N ILE A 19 28.03 -21.91 -15.00
CA ILE A 19 28.33 -20.65 -15.68
C ILE A 19 27.37 -20.42 -16.87
N THR A 20 27.03 -21.45 -17.64
CA THR A 20 26.01 -21.32 -18.71
C THR A 20 24.61 -21.10 -18.17
N PHE A 21 24.23 -21.73 -17.04
CA PHE A 21 22.93 -21.46 -16.40
C PHE A 21 22.83 -20.02 -15.89
N THR A 22 23.87 -19.47 -15.25
CA THR A 22 23.87 -18.09 -14.75
C THR A 22 24.00 -17.02 -15.85
N VAL A 23 24.61 -17.33 -16.99
CA VAL A 23 24.66 -16.43 -18.16
C VAL A 23 23.34 -16.44 -18.94
N TYR A 24 22.65 -17.58 -19.05
CA TYR A 24 21.35 -17.65 -19.72
C TYR A 24 20.19 -17.15 -18.84
N ASN A 25 20.30 -17.32 -17.51
CA ASN A 25 19.36 -16.80 -16.51
C ASN A 25 19.86 -15.53 -15.81
N LYS A 26 20.66 -14.70 -16.49
CA LYS A 26 20.86 -13.33 -16.01
C LYS A 26 19.66 -12.49 -16.44
N PRO A 27 18.83 -11.98 -15.49
CA PRO A 27 17.92 -10.89 -15.83
C PRO A 27 18.78 -9.75 -16.36
N LYS A 28 18.41 -9.24 -17.54
CA LYS A 28 19.08 -8.10 -18.17
C LYS A 28 19.09 -6.92 -17.19
N VAL A 29 20.26 -6.63 -16.63
CA VAL A 29 20.56 -5.35 -16.00
C VAL A 29 21.74 -4.76 -16.75
N GLN A 30 21.45 -3.87 -17.70
CA GLN A 30 22.36 -2.84 -18.24
C GLN A 30 21.48 -1.77 -18.94
N THR A 31 21.02 -0.72 -18.25
CA THR A 31 21.64 0.59 -17.93
C THR A 31 21.58 1.59 -19.10
N GLN A 32 21.10 2.81 -18.78
CA GLN A 32 20.91 4.04 -19.59
C GLN A 32 19.62 4.17 -20.42
N ASN A 33 18.52 4.49 -19.74
CA ASN A 33 18.02 5.86 -19.78
C ASN A 33 17.82 6.33 -18.34
N SER A 34 18.40 7.48 -17.99
CA SER A 34 18.00 8.24 -16.83
C SER A 34 16.62 8.84 -17.12
N GLU A 35 15.60 8.00 -17.24
CA GLU A 35 14.26 8.44 -16.90
C GLU A 35 14.21 8.32 -15.39
N GLU A 36 14.50 9.46 -14.76
CA GLU A 36 13.86 9.89 -13.51
C GLU A 36 12.58 9.08 -13.37
N SER A 37 12.54 8.12 -12.44
CA SER A 37 11.36 7.29 -12.27
C SER A 37 10.24 8.26 -11.97
N LYS A 38 9.45 8.61 -13.00
CA LYS A 38 8.25 9.38 -12.77
C LYS A 38 7.52 8.52 -11.77
N PRO A 39 7.28 9.03 -10.53
CA PRO A 39 6.44 8.32 -9.61
C PRO A 39 5.22 7.95 -10.44
N LYS A 40 4.80 6.68 -10.34
CA LYS A 40 3.50 6.28 -10.88
C LYS A 40 2.50 7.08 -10.05
N SER A 41 2.34 8.34 -10.44
CA SER A 41 1.40 9.28 -9.90
C SER A 41 0.11 8.60 -10.25
N GLN A 42 -0.48 7.95 -9.25
CA GLN A 42 -1.89 7.69 -9.32
C GLN A 42 -2.47 9.04 -9.71
N ALA A 43 -3.04 9.13 -10.92
CA ALA A 43 -3.79 10.28 -11.33
C ALA A 43 -5.06 10.25 -10.49
N LEU A 44 -4.90 10.57 -9.20
CA LEU A 44 -5.99 10.85 -8.32
C LEU A 44 -6.69 12.04 -8.94
N ASP A 45 -7.95 11.81 -9.26
CA ASP A 45 -8.81 12.84 -9.79
C ASP A 45 -8.66 14.08 -8.90
N LYS A 46 -8.17 15.19 -9.47
CA LYS A 46 -7.90 16.41 -8.72
C LYS A 46 -9.15 16.86 -7.95
N ALA A 47 -10.33 16.57 -8.50
CA ALA A 47 -11.61 16.83 -7.85
C ALA A 47 -11.82 16.02 -6.56
N ALA A 48 -11.32 14.79 -6.48
CA ALA A 48 -11.40 13.98 -5.26
C ALA A 48 -10.52 14.58 -4.15
N ILE A 49 -9.27 14.94 -4.46
CA ILE A 49 -8.33 15.57 -3.51
C ILE A 49 -8.83 16.95 -3.06
N GLU A 50 -9.28 17.80 -3.99
CA GLU A 50 -9.86 19.11 -3.66
C GLU A 50 -11.11 18.98 -2.78
N ARG A 51 -11.94 17.96 -3.02
CA ARG A 51 -13.10 17.67 -2.18
C ARG A 51 -12.68 17.19 -0.79
N SER A 52 -11.65 16.34 -0.68
CA SER A 52 -11.07 15.92 0.60
C SER A 52 -10.53 17.11 1.38
N LEU A 53 -9.77 17.98 0.73
CA LEU A 53 -9.18 19.19 1.34
C LEU A 53 -10.22 20.23 1.73
N LYS A 54 -11.27 20.42 0.93
CA LYS A 54 -12.38 21.32 1.29
C LYS A 54 -13.15 20.78 2.49
N LYS A 55 -13.37 19.46 2.56
CA LYS A 55 -14.02 18.80 3.71
C LYS A 55 -13.11 18.78 4.95
N ALA A 56 -11.79 18.75 4.76
CA ALA A 56 -10.79 18.84 5.82
C ALA A 56 -10.53 20.28 6.30
N SER A 57 -10.65 21.30 5.43
CA SER A 57 -10.49 22.71 5.83
C SER A 57 -11.69 23.21 6.62
N GLU A 58 -12.89 22.66 6.39
CA GLU A 58 -14.07 22.85 7.25
C GLU A 58 -13.90 22.18 8.63
N ARG A 59 -13.02 21.19 8.74
CA ARG A 59 -12.66 20.50 9.98
C ARG A 59 -11.17 20.73 10.29
N ASN A 60 -10.70 21.95 10.53
CA ASN A 60 -9.37 22.31 11.10
C ASN A 60 -8.36 21.15 11.36
N ILE A 61 -7.92 20.44 10.32
CA ILE A 61 -7.05 19.25 10.41
C ILE A 61 -5.76 19.60 9.66
N GLU A 62 -4.70 19.84 10.43
CA GLU A 62 -3.38 20.27 9.95
C GLU A 62 -2.59 19.18 9.19
N ALA A 63 -3.11 17.95 9.10
CA ALA A 63 -2.40 16.81 8.48
C ALA A 63 -3.29 16.06 7.48
N PHE A 64 -2.74 15.80 6.29
CA PHE A 64 -3.44 15.04 5.24
C PHE A 64 -3.74 13.59 5.61
N SER A 65 -2.92 12.97 6.46
CA SER A 65 -3.05 11.58 6.89
C SER A 65 -3.51 11.48 8.33
N ILE A 66 -4.36 10.49 8.63
CA ILE A 66 -4.80 10.16 9.99
C ILE A 66 -4.04 8.95 10.52
N ASP A 67 -3.73 8.95 11.81
CA ASP A 67 -3.20 7.76 12.48
C ASP A 67 -4.33 6.79 12.80
N LEU A 68 -4.28 5.61 12.16
CA LEU A 68 -5.20 4.51 12.37
C LEU A 68 -4.59 3.34 13.14
N LYS A 69 -3.30 3.35 13.48
CA LYS A 69 -2.60 2.18 14.07
C LYS A 69 -3.20 1.71 15.40
N SER A 70 -3.91 2.58 16.10
CA SER A 70 -4.61 2.31 17.36
C SER A 70 -6.03 2.89 17.36
N ALA A 71 -6.63 3.08 16.18
CA ALA A 71 -7.98 3.60 16.07
C ALA A 71 -9.01 2.56 16.55
N GLY A 72 -9.97 3.00 17.35
CA GLY A 72 -11.14 2.20 17.71
C GLY A 72 -12.17 2.12 16.58
N ALA A 73 -13.16 1.25 16.78
CA ALA A 73 -14.24 0.97 15.83
C ALA A 73 -14.92 2.22 15.27
N GLU A 74 -15.30 3.17 16.14
CA GLU A 74 -16.02 4.39 15.76
C GLU A 74 -15.19 5.25 14.81
N LYS A 75 -13.90 5.43 15.10
CA LYS A 75 -13.01 6.23 14.28
C LYS A 75 -12.80 5.58 12.90
N ILE A 76 -12.67 4.26 12.86
CA ILE A 76 -12.54 3.51 11.59
C ILE A 76 -13.83 3.67 10.77
N TYR A 77 -14.99 3.42 11.39
CA TYR A 77 -16.31 3.55 10.77
C TYR A 77 -16.54 4.96 10.17
N GLU A 78 -16.27 6.00 10.96
CA GLU A 78 -16.42 7.39 10.52
C GLU A 78 -15.46 7.75 9.38
N THR A 79 -14.21 7.28 9.46
CA THR A 79 -13.19 7.51 8.42
C THR A 79 -13.67 7.01 7.06
N PHE A 80 -14.24 5.81 7.01
CA PHE A 80 -14.69 5.21 5.76
C PHE A 80 -16.10 5.65 5.33
N ASN A 81 -16.70 6.62 6.03
CA ASN A 81 -18.05 7.15 5.79
C ASN A 81 -19.16 6.10 5.95
N GLY A 82 -19.03 5.23 6.95
CA GLY A 82 -20.09 4.36 7.43
C GLY A 82 -20.40 3.01 6.75
N PRO A 83 -19.55 2.42 5.88
CA PRO A 83 -19.73 1.05 5.42
C PRO A 83 -19.51 0.03 6.55
N ASN A 84 -19.97 -1.21 6.34
CA ASN A 84 -19.67 -2.33 7.23
C ASN A 84 -18.20 -2.79 7.07
N ALA A 85 -17.74 -3.67 7.97
CA ALA A 85 -16.34 -4.09 8.00
C ALA A 85 -15.90 -4.80 6.70
N ASP A 86 -16.77 -5.59 6.08
CA ASP A 86 -16.43 -6.37 4.88
C ASP A 86 -16.29 -5.48 3.64
N GLU A 87 -17.10 -4.43 3.55
CA GLU A 87 -16.98 -3.39 2.53
C GLU A 87 -15.69 -2.58 2.69
N ILE A 88 -15.29 -2.26 3.93
CA ILE A 88 -14.00 -1.60 4.19
C ILE A 88 -12.85 -2.48 3.72
N ILE A 89 -12.87 -3.78 4.07
CA ILE A 89 -11.84 -4.73 3.64
C ILE A 89 -11.78 -4.83 2.12
N THR A 90 -12.94 -4.92 1.45
CA THR A 90 -13.02 -4.96 -0.01
C THR A 90 -12.41 -3.71 -0.65
N LEU A 91 -12.64 -2.53 -0.06
CA LEU A 91 -12.06 -1.27 -0.53
C LEU A 91 -10.54 -1.22 -0.36
N LEU A 92 -10.01 -1.86 0.69
CA LEU A 92 -8.56 -1.98 0.90
C LEU A 92 -7.90 -2.86 -0.17
N GLU A 93 -8.56 -3.95 -0.55
CA GLU A 93 -8.03 -4.98 -1.47
C GLU A 93 -8.15 -4.62 -2.96
N MET A 94 -8.94 -3.60 -3.32
CA MET A 94 -9.34 -3.33 -4.70
C MET A 94 -8.18 -3.20 -5.71
N ASP A 95 -7.01 -2.69 -5.28
CA ASP A 95 -5.81 -2.52 -6.13
C ASP A 95 -4.50 -2.59 -5.32
N ARG A 96 -4.50 -3.30 -4.18
CA ARG A 96 -3.37 -3.25 -3.23
C ARG A 96 -3.10 -4.61 -2.61
N ASP A 97 -1.83 -4.91 -2.43
CA ASP A 97 -1.39 -6.10 -1.71
C ASP A 97 -1.32 -5.82 -0.20
N ASP A 98 -1.43 -6.88 0.61
CA ASP A 98 -1.34 -6.81 2.07
C ASP A 98 -0.05 -6.12 2.58
N SER A 99 1.05 -6.19 1.82
CA SER A 99 2.32 -5.54 2.16
C SER A 99 2.41 -4.05 1.81
N ASP A 100 1.47 -3.54 1.00
CA ASP A 100 1.51 -2.17 0.53
C ASP A 100 1.28 -1.20 1.69
N ARG A 101 2.12 -0.16 1.76
CA ARG A 101 1.94 0.95 2.71
C ARG A 101 1.00 1.97 2.13
N ILE A 102 0.00 2.35 2.91
CA ILE A 102 -1.02 3.32 2.54
C ILE A 102 -1.08 4.47 3.52
N LEU A 103 -1.64 5.59 3.03
CA LEU A 103 -2.12 6.69 3.85
C LEU A 103 -3.63 6.78 3.69
N VAL A 104 -4.32 6.89 4.82
CA VAL A 104 -5.75 7.18 4.83
C VAL A 104 -5.90 8.63 5.24
N SER A 105 -6.64 9.38 4.44
CA SER A 105 -6.98 10.76 4.74
C SER A 105 -8.25 10.84 5.60
N PRO A 106 -8.53 11.99 6.24
CA PRO A 106 -9.70 12.16 7.12
C PRO A 106 -11.06 11.87 6.48
N ASP A 107 -11.15 11.84 5.15
CA ASP A 107 -12.39 11.55 4.43
C ASP A 107 -12.49 10.11 3.90
N GLY A 108 -11.51 9.27 4.23
CA GLY A 108 -11.44 7.87 3.81
C GLY A 108 -10.70 7.63 2.50
N THR A 109 -10.19 8.67 1.82
CA THR A 109 -9.38 8.48 0.62
C THR A 109 -8.08 7.76 0.96
N ILE A 110 -7.79 6.68 0.24
CA ILE A 110 -6.59 5.85 0.43
C ILE A 110 -5.57 6.14 -0.66
N LEU A 111 -4.38 6.56 -0.24
CA LEU A 111 -3.23 6.79 -1.10
C LEU A 111 -2.17 5.70 -0.93
N SER A 112 -1.56 5.29 -2.04
CA SER A 112 -0.33 4.49 -2.05
C SER A 112 0.76 5.24 -2.83
N GLY A 113 2.00 5.19 -2.34
CA GLY A 113 3.13 5.90 -2.92
C GLY A 113 3.13 7.39 -2.59
N GLN A 114 3.57 8.20 -3.56
CA GLN A 114 3.75 9.64 -3.39
C GLN A 114 2.67 10.45 -4.12
N ALA A 115 2.12 11.46 -3.44
CA ALA A 115 1.16 12.40 -4.01
C ALA A 115 1.50 13.84 -3.62
N THR A 116 1.19 14.78 -4.53
CA THR A 116 1.13 16.21 -4.19
C THR A 116 -0.32 16.54 -3.88
N ILE A 117 -0.58 17.05 -2.69
CA ILE A 117 -1.94 17.15 -2.16
C ILE A 117 -2.52 18.54 -2.28
N ASP A 118 -1.71 19.60 -2.41
CA ASP A 118 -2.21 20.97 -2.52
C ASP A 118 -1.49 21.79 -3.61
N GLU A 119 -2.03 22.98 -3.89
CA GLU A 119 -1.45 23.93 -4.85
C GLU A 119 -0.10 24.50 -4.39
N ASN A 120 0.19 24.43 -3.09
CA ASN A 120 1.47 24.84 -2.50
C ASN A 120 2.59 23.82 -2.74
N GLY A 121 2.25 22.65 -3.29
CA GLY A 121 3.22 21.60 -3.60
C GLY A 121 3.55 20.70 -2.41
N THR A 122 2.71 20.63 -1.38
CA THR A 122 2.88 19.73 -0.25
C THR A 122 2.87 18.29 -0.75
N LYS A 123 3.96 17.56 -0.47
CA LYS A 123 4.13 16.15 -0.86
C LYS A 123 3.93 15.25 0.34
N VAL A 124 3.20 14.17 0.12
CA VAL A 124 3.05 13.06 1.07
C VAL A 124 3.53 11.78 0.40
N ASP A 125 4.10 10.87 1.19
CA ASP A 125 4.60 9.58 0.72
C ASP A 125 4.29 8.50 1.75
N SER A 126 3.51 7.50 1.36
CA SER A 126 3.11 6.40 2.25
C SER A 126 4.28 5.55 2.76
N ASN A 127 5.45 5.64 2.15
CA ASN A 127 6.63 4.92 2.60
C ASN A 127 7.38 5.63 3.74
N THR A 128 7.17 6.94 3.91
CA THR A 128 7.93 7.76 4.87
C THR A 128 7.06 8.49 5.88
N ASP A 129 5.78 8.67 5.60
CA ASP A 129 4.84 9.33 6.50
C ASP A 129 4.62 8.48 7.77
N LYS A 130 4.67 9.14 8.94
CA LYS A 130 4.55 8.53 10.26
C LYS A 130 3.21 7.81 10.50
N ASN A 131 2.15 8.27 9.84
CA ASN A 131 0.80 7.75 9.98
C ASN A 131 0.52 6.61 8.97
N SER A 132 1.48 6.30 8.10
CA SER A 132 1.33 5.19 7.17
C SER A 132 1.16 3.85 7.89
N ILE A 133 0.30 3.01 7.32
CA ILE A 133 -0.05 1.67 7.80
C ILE A 133 -0.05 0.73 6.59
N THR A 134 0.26 -0.54 6.80
CA THR A 134 0.11 -1.54 5.73
C THR A 134 -1.36 -1.92 5.54
N VAL A 135 -1.72 -2.36 4.33
CA VAL A 135 -3.07 -2.89 4.04
C VAL A 135 -3.42 -4.02 5.01
N LYS A 136 -2.48 -4.92 5.28
CA LYS A 136 -2.67 -6.01 6.25
C LYS A 136 -2.98 -5.50 7.65
N GLU A 137 -2.17 -4.58 8.18
CA GLU A 137 -2.37 -4.04 9.53
C GLU A 137 -3.75 -3.37 9.67
N LEU A 138 -4.20 -2.64 8.64
CA LEU A 138 -5.52 -2.00 8.68
C LEU A 138 -6.66 -3.02 8.56
N LYS A 139 -6.51 -4.07 7.72
CA LYS A 139 -7.48 -5.17 7.65
C LYS A 139 -7.59 -5.90 8.99
N ASP A 140 -6.46 -6.21 9.62
CA ASP A 140 -6.42 -6.87 10.92
C ASP A 140 -7.17 -6.03 11.97
N LEU A 141 -6.98 -4.70 11.96
CA LEU A 141 -7.68 -3.78 12.87
C LEU A 141 -9.18 -3.68 12.58
N VAL A 142 -9.58 -3.66 11.31
CA VAL A 142 -11.01 -3.69 10.91
C VAL A 142 -11.65 -5.00 11.37
N LEU A 143 -10.95 -6.13 11.23
CA LEU A 143 -11.43 -7.43 11.70
C LEU A 143 -11.51 -7.51 13.23
N GLU A 144 -10.54 -6.93 13.95
CA GLU A 144 -10.57 -6.83 15.41
C GLU A 144 -11.83 -6.08 15.90
N HIS A 145 -12.25 -5.05 15.16
CA HIS A 145 -13.41 -4.22 15.48
C HIS A 145 -14.68 -4.58 14.69
N LYS A 146 -14.70 -5.72 13.98
CA LYS A 146 -15.76 -6.07 13.03
C LYS A 146 -17.17 -5.98 13.61
N GLU A 147 -17.42 -6.64 14.74
CA GLU A 147 -18.74 -6.66 15.38
C GLU A 147 -19.25 -5.24 15.64
N LYS A 148 -18.39 -4.36 16.16
CA LYS A 148 -18.79 -3.00 16.49
C LYS A 148 -19.00 -2.12 15.26
N ILE A 149 -18.16 -2.28 14.23
CA ILE A 149 -18.31 -1.58 12.95
C ILE A 149 -19.62 -2.01 12.27
N ASP A 150 -19.93 -3.31 12.27
CA ASP A 150 -21.14 -3.85 11.67
C ASP A 150 -22.41 -3.40 12.43
N GLU A 151 -22.36 -3.31 13.78
CA GLU A 151 -23.43 -2.70 14.58
C GLU A 151 -23.68 -1.24 14.20
N LEU A 152 -22.61 -0.43 14.08
CA LEU A 152 -22.71 0.98 13.70
C LEU A 152 -23.29 1.14 12.30
N ALA A 153 -22.90 0.27 11.36
CA ALA A 153 -23.45 0.26 10.01
C ALA A 153 -24.95 -0.08 10.01
N ALA A 154 -25.36 -1.10 10.76
CA ALA A 154 -26.77 -1.52 10.83
C ALA A 154 -27.68 -0.47 11.51
N GLN A 155 -27.16 0.27 12.50
CA GLN A 155 -27.92 1.32 13.18
C GLN A 155 -28.17 2.54 12.29
N ASN A 156 -27.19 2.90 11.44
CA ASN A 156 -27.25 4.08 10.59
C ASN A 156 -27.82 3.80 9.19
N ASN A 157 -27.88 2.54 8.77
CA ASN A 157 -28.58 2.07 7.58
C ASN A 157 -29.54 0.93 7.96
N PRO A 158 -30.65 1.21 8.66
CA PRO A 158 -31.67 0.21 8.88
C PRO A 158 -32.16 -0.27 7.50
N LEU A 159 -32.12 -1.59 7.27
CA LEU A 159 -32.75 -2.21 6.10
C LEU A 159 -34.21 -1.73 6.05
N GLU A 160 -34.55 -0.90 5.06
CA GLU A 160 -35.94 -0.55 4.73
C GLU A 160 -36.75 -1.79 4.32
#